data_AF-A0A8H5UG98-F1
#
_entry.id   AF-A0A8H5UG98-F1
#
_cell.length_a   1.000
_cell.length_b   1.000
_cell.length_c   1.000
_cell.angle_alpha   90.00
_cell.angle_beta   90.00
_cell.angle_gamma   90.00
#
_symmetry.space_group_name_H-M   'P 1'
#
loop_
_entity.id
_entity.type
_entity.pdbx_description
1 polymer ?
#
loop_
_entity_poly.entity_id
_entity_poly.type
_entity_poly.pdbx_seq_one_letter_code
_entity_poly.pdbx_strand_id
1 'polypeptide(L)'
;MSSSKSTDIPIEMPEKVPDLPPSFQETMASSPPIFQTQFACMTFNMFDRIRLINFTEVEVSAIKEVVAARWSAGLSHVQPYGESMEFRLRGRPWLHRSGGNDDSRRLMLRILERLFDMGWVLQGAMEITLKSESKDSLIFRKQDPIPPPCDWICISFDNSDKLKIIDSPPKDLTDAILQIFGRDVRRKEITSDRFKVHLANMPWNPSGTDTVQTRIILLKLIETLERCGFTIYATIGSKGEDEEGAQDLLEETEKEEVACSSLPDSPSRVKAVGGHVIGRICKPLKNVITEAERAVTEEEENEDSEPPTKRRPHEETDDSHNNIDWRG
;
A
#
# COMPACT_ATOMS: atom_id res chain seq x y z
N MET A 1 36.69 44.16 -58.07
CA MET A 1 36.07 44.99 -57.02
C MET A 1 34.58 44.67 -57.03
N SER A 2 33.92 44.29 -55.94
CA SER A 2 34.38 44.18 -54.54
C SER A 2 34.04 42.83 -53.93
N SER A 3 34.78 42.42 -52.90
CA SER A 3 34.35 41.33 -52.03
C SER A 3 33.34 41.84 -51.01
N SER A 4 32.18 41.20 -50.93
CA SER A 4 31.24 41.33 -49.81
C SER A 4 31.27 40.03 -49.02
N LYS A 5 31.38 40.12 -47.69
CA LYS A 5 31.53 38.94 -46.82
C LYS A 5 30.23 38.13 -46.75
N SER A 6 30.38 36.82 -46.67
CA SER A 6 29.38 35.95 -46.05
C SER A 6 29.27 36.30 -44.56
N THR A 7 28.04 36.43 -44.08
CA THR A 7 27.72 36.53 -42.65
C THR A 7 26.64 35.50 -42.39
N ASP A 8 27.03 34.34 -41.86
CA ASP A 8 26.06 33.33 -41.43
C ASP A 8 25.26 33.88 -40.24
N ILE A 9 23.95 34.00 -40.42
CA ILE A 9 23.01 34.25 -39.33
C ILE A 9 22.51 32.87 -38.88
N PRO A 10 22.72 32.46 -37.63
CA PRO A 10 22.12 31.22 -37.12
C PRO A 10 20.60 31.28 -37.29
N ILE A 11 20.01 30.25 -37.90
CA ILE A 11 18.56 30.08 -37.88
C ILE A 11 18.20 29.65 -36.46
N GLU A 12 17.78 30.63 -35.67
CA GLU A 12 17.29 30.43 -34.32
C GLU A 12 16.01 29.58 -34.41
N MET A 13 16.15 28.28 -34.13
CA MET A 13 15.02 27.37 -34.02
C MET A 13 14.03 27.94 -33.00
N PRO A 14 12.73 28.03 -33.30
CA PRO A 14 11.76 28.51 -32.32
C PRO A 14 11.81 27.60 -31.11
N GLU A 15 12.26 28.15 -29.98
CA GLU A 15 12.40 27.43 -28.72
C GLU A 15 11.05 26.81 -28.39
N LYS A 16 11.01 25.48 -28.21
CA LYS A 16 9.74 24.76 -27.99
C LYS A 16 9.24 25.11 -26.60
N VAL A 17 8.43 26.17 -26.52
CA VAL A 17 7.72 26.60 -25.31
C VAL A 17 7.13 25.34 -24.65
N PRO A 18 7.43 25.07 -23.36
CA PRO A 18 6.87 23.92 -22.68
C PRO A 18 5.35 23.91 -22.81
N ASP A 19 4.76 22.75 -23.08
CA ASP A 19 3.32 22.59 -23.24
C ASP A 19 2.63 22.80 -21.88
N LEU A 20 2.38 24.08 -21.54
CA LEU A 20 1.77 24.48 -20.29
C LEU A 20 0.36 23.86 -20.15
N PRO A 21 -0.04 23.45 -18.94
CA PRO A 21 -1.41 22.97 -18.72
C PRO A 21 -2.41 24.08 -19.06
N PRO A 22 -3.54 23.75 -19.72
CA PRO A 22 -4.53 24.75 -20.11
C PRO A 22 -5.09 25.44 -18.87
N SER A 23 -5.36 26.75 -18.98
CA SER A 23 -5.96 27.50 -17.87
C SER A 23 -7.34 26.94 -17.51
N PHE A 24 -7.81 27.28 -16.30
CA PHE A 24 -9.18 26.96 -15.90
C PHE A 24 -10.23 27.49 -16.90
N GLN A 25 -9.99 28.66 -17.49
CA GLN A 25 -10.90 29.26 -18.46
C GLN A 25 -10.91 28.50 -19.80
N GLU A 26 -9.75 28.09 -20.30
CA GLU A 26 -9.64 27.27 -21.53
C GLU A 26 -10.23 25.87 -21.29
N THR A 27 -9.99 25.28 -20.12
CA THR A 27 -10.57 24.00 -19.72
C THR A 27 -12.11 24.07 -19.66
N MET A 28 -12.67 25.12 -19.05
CA MET A 28 -14.12 25.35 -18.99
C MET A 28 -14.76 25.78 -20.32
N ALA A 29 -13.98 26.34 -21.25
CA ALA A 29 -14.42 26.67 -22.61
C ALA A 29 -14.26 25.51 -23.61
N SER A 30 -13.49 24.47 -23.25
CA SER A 30 -13.37 23.24 -24.02
C SER A 30 -14.67 22.42 -23.99
N SER A 31 -14.74 21.35 -24.80
CA SER A 31 -15.87 20.42 -24.71
C SER A 31 -15.87 19.73 -23.35
N PRO A 32 -17.02 19.63 -22.65
CA PRO A 32 -17.06 19.04 -21.31
C PRO A 32 -16.51 17.60 -21.34
N PRO A 33 -15.74 17.19 -20.32
CA PRO A 33 -15.07 15.90 -20.32
C PRO A 33 -16.05 14.74 -20.50
N ILE A 34 -15.67 13.81 -21.39
CA ILE A 34 -16.49 12.66 -21.80
C ILE A 34 -16.75 11.68 -20.63
N PHE A 35 -15.95 11.75 -19.55
CA PHE A 35 -16.11 10.91 -18.37
C PHE A 35 -17.29 11.32 -17.47
N GLN A 36 -18.45 10.66 -17.63
CA GLN A 36 -19.51 10.69 -16.60
C GLN A 36 -19.16 9.74 -15.45
N THR A 37 -18.42 10.25 -14.46
CA THR A 37 -17.99 9.50 -13.28
C THR A 37 -19.09 9.43 -12.23
N GLN A 38 -19.59 8.22 -11.95
CA GLN A 38 -20.47 7.99 -10.81
C GLN A 38 -19.64 7.86 -9.53
N PHE A 39 -20.02 8.61 -8.49
CA PHE A 39 -19.41 8.54 -7.17
C PHE A 39 -20.42 8.03 -6.13
N ALA A 40 -19.96 7.23 -5.18
CA ALA A 40 -20.73 6.75 -4.05
C ALA A 40 -19.94 6.91 -2.74
N CYS A 41 -20.62 6.90 -1.60
CA CYS A 41 -19.99 7.13 -0.31
C CYS A 41 -20.47 6.10 0.74
N MET A 42 -19.53 5.50 1.46
CA MET A 42 -19.80 4.67 2.64
C MET A 42 -19.28 5.38 3.89
N THR A 43 -20.10 5.45 4.95
CA THR A 43 -19.69 6.05 6.23
C THR A 43 -20.03 5.12 7.40
N PHE A 44 -19.25 5.24 8.48
CA PHE A 44 -19.46 4.51 9.73
C PHE A 44 -19.97 5.46 10.80
N ASN A 45 -21.07 5.13 11.47
CA ASN A 45 -21.75 6.08 12.36
C ASN A 45 -22.10 5.46 13.71
N MET A 46 -22.03 6.28 14.76
CA MET A 46 -22.11 5.85 16.16
C MET A 46 -21.11 4.68 16.40
N PHE A 47 -21.58 3.59 16.98
CA PHE A 47 -20.80 2.37 17.23
C PHE A 47 -21.29 1.14 16.44
N ASP A 48 -22.44 1.26 15.75
CA ASP A 48 -23.22 0.12 15.24
C ASP A 48 -23.82 0.31 13.84
N ARG A 49 -23.48 1.38 13.10
CA ARG A 49 -24.11 1.70 11.80
C ARG A 49 -23.13 1.84 10.64
N ILE A 50 -23.57 1.41 9.47
CA ILE A 50 -22.99 1.73 8.15
C ILE A 50 -24.05 2.50 7.38
N ARG A 51 -23.67 3.54 6.64
CA ARG A 51 -24.54 4.20 5.65
C ARG A 51 -23.95 4.11 4.26
N LEU A 52 -24.82 3.83 3.29
CA LEU A 52 -24.52 3.68 1.87
C LEU A 52 -25.25 4.80 1.11
N ILE A 53 -24.49 5.71 0.50
CA ILE A 53 -24.99 6.90 -0.22
C ILE A 53 -24.66 6.74 -1.71
N ASN A 54 -25.65 6.97 -2.57
CA ASN A 54 -25.57 6.83 -4.02
C ASN A 54 -25.07 5.45 -4.55
N PHE A 55 -25.35 4.39 -3.79
CA PHE A 55 -25.23 3.00 -4.22
C PHE A 55 -26.59 2.46 -4.69
N THR A 56 -26.63 1.57 -5.69
CA THR A 56 -27.90 0.98 -6.14
C THR A 56 -28.37 -0.15 -5.22
N GLU A 57 -29.61 -0.62 -5.39
CA GLU A 57 -30.13 -1.78 -4.65
C GLU A 57 -29.25 -3.05 -4.82
N VAL A 58 -28.51 -3.16 -5.94
CA VAL A 58 -27.62 -4.29 -6.22
C VAL A 58 -26.39 -4.26 -5.30
N GLU A 59 -25.70 -3.11 -5.19
CA GLU A 59 -24.61 -2.95 -4.22
C GLU A 59 -25.10 -3.06 -2.78
N VAL A 60 -26.27 -2.49 -2.47
CA VAL A 60 -26.89 -2.59 -1.14
C VAL A 60 -27.16 -4.06 -0.77
N SER A 61 -27.70 -4.90 -1.67
CA SER A 61 -27.86 -6.34 -1.38
C SER A 61 -26.51 -7.04 -1.19
N ALA A 62 -25.54 -6.78 -2.08
CA ALA A 62 -24.22 -7.39 -2.01
C ALA A 62 -23.48 -7.09 -0.68
N ILE A 63 -23.56 -5.86 -0.18
CA ILE A 63 -22.96 -5.48 1.11
C ILE A 63 -23.74 -6.08 2.28
N LYS A 64 -25.08 -6.15 2.18
CA LYS A 64 -25.95 -6.79 3.19
C LYS A 64 -25.63 -8.28 3.34
N GLU A 65 -25.36 -8.98 2.24
CA GLU A 65 -24.88 -10.37 2.20
C GLU A 65 -23.52 -10.52 2.89
N VAL A 66 -22.56 -9.64 2.60
CA VAL A 66 -21.24 -9.64 3.28
C VAL A 66 -21.39 -9.43 4.78
N VAL A 67 -22.20 -8.46 5.23
CA VAL A 67 -22.43 -8.25 6.67
C VAL A 67 -23.08 -9.48 7.31
N ALA A 68 -24.04 -10.12 6.65
CA ALA A 68 -24.67 -11.34 7.16
C ALA A 68 -23.70 -12.54 7.23
N ALA A 69 -22.75 -12.64 6.30
CA ALA A 69 -21.77 -13.74 6.25
C ALA A 69 -20.52 -13.52 7.11
N ARG A 70 -20.15 -12.26 7.42
CA ARG A 70 -18.89 -11.91 8.10
C ARG A 70 -19.06 -11.30 9.50
N TRP A 71 -20.23 -10.76 9.84
CA TRP A 71 -20.51 -10.25 11.19
C TRP A 71 -21.35 -11.26 11.97
N SER A 72 -20.74 -12.00 12.90
CA SER A 72 -21.36 -13.12 13.63
C SER A 72 -22.61 -12.75 14.45
N ALA A 73 -22.71 -11.50 14.94
CA ALA A 73 -23.91 -11.00 15.61
C ALA A 73 -25.03 -10.60 14.63
N GLY A 74 -24.71 -10.44 13.35
CA GLY A 74 -25.63 -10.13 12.25
C GLY A 74 -26.20 -8.71 12.27
N LEU A 75 -27.12 -8.46 11.34
CA LEU A 75 -27.87 -7.20 11.23
C LEU A 75 -28.98 -7.11 12.28
N SER A 76 -29.19 -5.91 12.81
CA SER A 76 -30.35 -5.52 13.62
C SER A 76 -31.53 -5.14 12.71
N HIS A 77 -31.30 -4.22 11.77
CA HIS A 77 -32.23 -3.85 10.70
C HIS A 77 -31.50 -3.09 9.57
N VAL A 78 -32.21 -2.90 8.46
CA VAL A 78 -31.81 -2.10 7.30
C VAL A 78 -32.96 -1.13 7.01
N GLN A 79 -32.67 0.16 6.83
CA GLN A 79 -33.69 1.22 6.67
C GLN A 79 -33.17 2.40 5.83
N PRO A 80 -34.02 3.11 5.08
CA PRO A 80 -33.68 4.42 4.55
C PRO A 80 -33.35 5.42 5.67
N TYR A 81 -32.35 6.26 5.46
CA TYR A 81 -31.97 7.37 6.34
C TYR A 81 -31.54 8.56 5.48
N GLY A 82 -32.45 9.51 5.27
CA GLY A 82 -32.26 10.56 4.25
C GLY A 82 -32.04 9.93 2.87
N GLU A 83 -31.04 10.42 2.15
CA GLU A 83 -30.61 9.91 0.83
C GLU A 83 -29.62 8.72 0.92
N SER A 84 -29.62 8.01 2.05
CA SER A 84 -28.76 6.85 2.30
C SER A 84 -29.55 5.61 2.72
N MET A 85 -29.00 4.43 2.45
CA MET A 85 -29.44 3.20 3.11
C MET A 85 -28.59 2.97 4.35
N GLU A 86 -29.22 2.92 5.53
CA GLU A 86 -28.56 2.69 6.81
C GLU A 86 -28.70 1.22 7.23
N PHE A 87 -27.57 0.56 7.44
CA PHE A 87 -27.48 -0.76 8.05
C PHE A 87 -27.15 -0.60 9.52
N ARG A 88 -28.01 -1.11 10.39
CA ARG A 88 -27.72 -1.21 11.82
C ARG A 88 -27.30 -2.63 12.15
N LEU A 89 -26.10 -2.80 12.69
CA LEU A 89 -25.53 -4.09 13.09
C LEU A 89 -25.89 -4.39 14.55
N ARG A 90 -25.82 -5.66 14.97
CA ARG A 90 -25.91 -6.01 16.39
C ARG A 90 -24.54 -5.87 17.06
N GLY A 91 -24.52 -5.53 18.35
CA GLY A 91 -23.29 -5.27 19.11
C GLY A 91 -22.78 -3.84 18.90
N ARG A 92 -21.45 -3.67 18.93
CA ARG A 92 -20.77 -2.38 18.72
C ARG A 92 -19.45 -2.57 17.93
N PRO A 93 -19.51 -2.84 16.61
CA PRO A 93 -18.32 -3.03 15.78
C PRO A 93 -17.40 -1.80 15.75
N TRP A 94 -17.94 -0.59 15.72
CA TRP A 94 -17.17 0.67 15.52
C TRP A 94 -16.85 1.41 16.82
N LEU A 95 -17.02 0.76 17.98
CA LEU A 95 -16.57 1.29 19.26
C LEU A 95 -15.04 1.20 19.35
N HIS A 96 -14.37 2.30 19.70
CA HIS A 96 -12.94 2.33 19.90
C HIS A 96 -12.49 1.32 20.98
N ARG A 97 -11.37 0.64 20.74
CA ARG A 97 -10.72 -0.29 21.66
C ARG A 97 -9.21 -0.19 21.45
N SER A 98 -8.44 -0.14 22.52
CA SER A 98 -6.97 0.02 22.45
C SER A 98 -6.27 -1.07 21.62
N GLY A 99 -6.70 -2.33 21.78
CA GLY A 99 -6.27 -3.47 20.97
C GLY A 99 -7.12 -3.75 19.73
N GLY A 100 -7.93 -2.78 19.31
CA GLY A 100 -8.83 -2.86 18.15
C GLY A 100 -10.00 -3.83 18.29
N ASN A 101 -10.64 -4.10 17.15
CA ASN A 101 -11.59 -5.20 16.97
C ASN A 101 -11.29 -5.90 15.64
N ASP A 102 -10.64 -7.07 15.71
CA ASP A 102 -10.13 -7.78 14.53
C ASP A 102 -11.27 -8.28 13.62
N ASP A 103 -12.46 -8.53 14.16
CA ASP A 103 -13.63 -8.95 13.36
C ASP A 103 -14.32 -7.77 12.67
N SER A 104 -14.28 -6.56 13.24
CA SER A 104 -14.70 -5.34 12.53
C SER A 104 -13.76 -5.00 11.37
N ARG A 105 -12.47 -5.32 11.50
CA ARG A 105 -11.46 -5.13 10.45
C ARG A 105 -11.64 -6.13 9.33
N ARG A 106 -11.90 -7.41 9.64
CA ARG A 106 -12.33 -8.42 8.66
C ARG A 106 -13.60 -7.99 7.95
N LEU A 107 -14.61 -7.48 8.67
CA LEU A 107 -15.84 -6.98 8.07
C LEU A 107 -15.58 -5.81 7.10
N MET A 108 -14.78 -4.82 7.50
CA MET A 108 -14.34 -3.71 6.64
C MET A 108 -13.68 -4.24 5.36
N LEU A 109 -12.66 -5.10 5.51
CA LEU A 109 -11.88 -5.66 4.41
C LEU A 109 -12.77 -6.36 3.37
N ARG A 110 -13.72 -7.19 3.84
CA ARG A 110 -14.63 -7.96 2.97
C ARG A 110 -15.74 -7.10 2.34
N ILE A 111 -16.08 -5.94 2.91
CA ILE A 111 -16.97 -4.97 2.26
C ILE A 111 -16.24 -4.21 1.15
N LEU A 112 -14.98 -3.81 1.37
CA LEU A 112 -14.17 -3.12 0.36
C LEU A 112 -13.81 -4.05 -0.81
N GLU A 113 -13.41 -5.29 -0.53
CA GLU A 113 -13.25 -6.35 -1.53
C GLU A 113 -14.52 -6.51 -2.38
N ARG A 114 -15.70 -6.61 -1.75
CA ARG A 114 -16.97 -6.78 -2.47
C ARG A 114 -17.37 -5.56 -3.30
N LEU A 115 -17.10 -4.35 -2.82
CA LEU A 115 -17.29 -3.11 -3.59
C LEU A 115 -16.34 -3.08 -4.81
N PHE A 116 -15.10 -3.49 -4.61
CA PHE A 116 -14.08 -3.53 -5.65
C PHE A 116 -14.42 -4.52 -6.77
N ASP A 117 -14.85 -5.74 -6.41
CA ASP A 117 -15.37 -6.75 -7.35
C ASP A 117 -16.59 -6.26 -8.16
N MET A 118 -17.28 -5.22 -7.67
CA MET A 118 -18.40 -4.56 -8.35
C MET A 118 -17.98 -3.27 -9.08
N GLY A 119 -16.68 -3.02 -9.26
CA GLY A 119 -16.12 -1.87 -9.95
C GLY A 119 -16.17 -0.55 -9.15
N TRP A 120 -16.41 -0.59 -7.84
CA TRP A 120 -16.32 0.59 -6.98
C TRP A 120 -14.94 0.70 -6.34
N VAL A 121 -14.11 1.56 -6.94
CA VAL A 121 -12.73 1.79 -6.52
C VAL A 121 -12.70 2.98 -5.58
N LEU A 122 -12.06 2.83 -4.41
CA LEU A 122 -11.88 3.91 -3.45
C LEU A 122 -11.01 5.02 -4.08
N GLN A 123 -11.33 6.28 -3.76
CA GLN A 123 -10.58 7.47 -4.17
C GLN A 123 -10.05 8.26 -2.96
N GLY A 124 -10.57 7.98 -1.76
CA GLY A 124 -10.04 8.51 -0.52
C GLY A 124 -10.90 8.15 0.70
N ALA A 125 -10.26 8.15 1.86
CA ALA A 125 -10.91 8.24 3.16
C ALA A 125 -10.88 9.72 3.61
N MET A 126 -12.03 10.27 4.00
CA MET A 126 -12.15 11.70 4.33
C MET A 126 -12.86 11.94 5.66
N GLU A 127 -12.17 12.56 6.62
CA GLU A 127 -12.78 13.00 7.88
C GLU A 127 -13.57 14.32 7.71
N ILE A 128 -14.79 14.23 7.17
CA ILE A 128 -15.61 15.41 6.86
C ILE A 128 -16.40 15.98 8.06
N THR A 129 -16.20 15.50 9.30
CA THR A 129 -17.00 15.92 10.47
C THR A 129 -16.15 16.20 11.72
N LEU A 130 -16.29 17.41 12.28
CA LEU A 130 -15.63 17.86 13.52
C LEU A 130 -16.23 17.25 14.81
N LYS A 131 -16.45 15.93 14.85
CA LYS A 131 -16.96 15.23 16.04
C LYS A 131 -15.87 14.32 16.61
N SER A 132 -15.76 14.25 17.93
CA SER A 132 -14.76 13.42 18.63
C SER A 132 -14.83 11.93 18.26
N GLU A 133 -16.02 11.41 17.94
CA GLU A 133 -16.20 10.02 17.48
C GLU A 133 -16.24 9.86 15.94
N SER A 134 -15.70 10.83 15.19
CA SER A 134 -15.67 10.79 13.73
C SER A 134 -14.93 9.55 13.19
N LYS A 135 -15.37 9.12 12.02
CA LYS A 135 -14.86 8.00 11.24
C LYS A 135 -14.96 8.41 9.78
N ASP A 136 -14.02 7.96 8.96
CA ASP A 136 -13.90 8.50 7.62
C ASP A 136 -15.10 8.20 6.73
N SER A 137 -15.38 9.15 5.84
CA SER A 137 -16.25 8.94 4.69
C SER A 137 -15.42 8.37 3.57
N LEU A 138 -15.71 7.13 3.20
CA LEU A 138 -15.02 6.42 2.15
C LEU A 138 -15.68 6.75 0.81
N ILE A 139 -14.97 7.48 -0.05
CA ILE A 139 -15.47 7.94 -1.35
C ILE A 139 -15.02 6.96 -2.44
N PHE A 140 -15.97 6.44 -3.21
CA PHE A 140 -15.74 5.48 -4.29
C PHE A 140 -16.14 6.08 -5.62
N ARG A 141 -15.41 5.71 -6.67
CA ARG A 141 -15.72 5.98 -8.08
C ARG A 141 -16.05 4.66 -8.78
N LYS A 142 -17.13 4.64 -9.56
CA LYS A 142 -17.43 3.51 -10.46
C LYS A 142 -16.41 3.50 -11.60
N GLN A 143 -15.81 2.35 -11.85
CA GLN A 143 -14.91 2.10 -12.98
C GLN A 143 -15.51 1.02 -13.88
N ASP A 144 -15.32 1.21 -15.19
CA ASP A 144 -15.58 0.23 -16.25
C ASP A 144 -14.38 0.29 -17.21
N PRO A 145 -13.69 -0.83 -17.51
CA PRO A 145 -13.92 -2.18 -16.99
C PRO A 145 -13.76 -2.30 -15.47
N ILE A 146 -14.45 -3.29 -14.88
CA ILE A 146 -14.21 -3.71 -13.49
C ILE A 146 -12.73 -4.13 -13.37
N PRO A 147 -11.98 -3.64 -12.36
CA PRO A 147 -10.53 -3.91 -12.32
C PRO A 147 -10.20 -5.37 -11.93
N PRO A 148 -8.97 -5.85 -12.18
CA PRO A 148 -8.60 -7.23 -11.94
C PRO A 148 -8.75 -7.71 -10.48
N PRO A 149 -9.23 -8.95 -10.26
CA PRO A 149 -9.30 -9.59 -8.95
C PRO A 149 -7.93 -9.71 -8.25
N CYS A 150 -7.95 -9.41 -6.97
CA CYS A 150 -6.80 -9.12 -6.14
C CYS A 150 -6.98 -9.72 -4.75
N ASP A 151 -5.87 -10.08 -4.10
CA ASP A 151 -5.88 -10.56 -2.73
C ASP A 151 -5.76 -9.36 -1.77
N TRP A 152 -6.38 -9.47 -0.59
CA TRP A 152 -6.60 -8.36 0.35
C TRP A 152 -6.03 -8.68 1.73
N ILE A 153 -5.35 -7.71 2.35
CA ILE A 153 -4.90 -7.80 3.76
C ILE A 153 -5.26 -6.53 4.54
N CYS A 154 -5.59 -6.71 5.83
CA CYS A 154 -5.72 -5.60 6.78
C CYS A 154 -4.53 -5.59 7.73
N ILE A 155 -3.77 -4.50 7.72
CA ILE A 155 -2.66 -4.21 8.62
C ILE A 155 -3.14 -3.21 9.68
N SER A 156 -2.76 -3.41 10.94
CA SER A 156 -3.13 -2.48 12.01
C SER A 156 -2.00 -2.12 12.95
N PHE A 157 -2.01 -0.85 13.38
CA PHE A 157 -1.15 -0.29 14.40
C PHE A 157 -1.96 -0.17 15.70
N ASP A 158 -1.73 -1.09 16.64
CA ASP A 158 -2.55 -1.25 17.86
C ASP A 158 -1.77 -0.89 19.13
N ASN A 159 -2.45 -0.32 20.13
CA ASN A 159 -1.81 0.36 21.26
C ASN A 159 -0.71 1.32 20.76
N SER A 160 0.48 1.25 21.36
CA SER A 160 1.68 2.01 21.03
C SER A 160 2.75 1.16 20.34
N ASP A 161 2.57 -0.16 20.30
CA ASP A 161 3.65 -1.14 20.08
C ASP A 161 3.32 -2.29 19.13
N LYS A 162 2.04 -2.54 18.80
CA LYS A 162 1.65 -3.76 18.06
C LYS A 162 1.50 -3.48 16.58
N LEU A 163 2.14 -4.29 15.75
CA LEU A 163 1.80 -4.43 14.33
C LEU A 163 1.01 -5.74 14.18
N LYS A 164 -0.17 -5.69 13.56
CA LYS A 164 -0.93 -6.88 13.16
C LYS A 164 -1.04 -6.96 11.64
N ILE A 165 -1.16 -8.18 11.12
CA ILE A 165 -1.85 -8.47 9.85
C ILE A 165 -2.95 -9.48 10.14
N ILE A 166 -4.16 -9.20 9.67
CA ILE A 166 -5.38 -9.94 9.98
C ILE A 166 -5.91 -10.60 8.71
N ASP A 167 -6.49 -11.79 8.88
CA ASP A 167 -7.15 -12.59 7.84
C ASP A 167 -6.17 -13.38 6.94
N SER A 168 -5.42 -14.27 7.59
CA SER A 168 -4.52 -15.27 6.94
C SER A 168 -3.38 -14.70 6.10
N PRO A 169 -2.42 -13.97 6.73
CA PRO A 169 -1.30 -13.35 6.01
C PRO A 169 -0.39 -14.40 5.34
N PRO A 170 0.10 -14.16 4.11
CA PRO A 170 1.05 -15.05 3.44
C PRO A 170 2.32 -15.25 4.26
N LYS A 171 2.78 -16.51 4.36
CA LYS A 171 3.96 -16.87 5.16
C LYS A 171 5.19 -16.03 4.78
N ASP A 172 5.44 -15.87 3.48
CA ASP A 172 6.65 -15.20 2.99
C ASP A 172 6.66 -13.70 3.34
N LEU A 173 5.47 -13.05 3.36
CA LEU A 173 5.31 -11.70 3.90
C LEU A 173 5.60 -11.66 5.41
N THR A 174 5.09 -12.63 6.18
CA THR A 174 5.37 -12.67 7.64
C THR A 174 6.84 -12.91 7.96
N ASP A 175 7.55 -13.71 7.16
CA ASP A 175 8.98 -13.96 7.32
C ASP A 175 9.81 -12.74 6.86
N ALA A 176 9.42 -12.06 5.77
CA ALA A 176 10.06 -10.82 5.33
C ALA A 176 9.94 -9.69 6.37
N ILE A 177 8.77 -9.54 7.01
CA ILE A 177 8.58 -8.59 8.12
C ILE A 177 9.42 -8.98 9.34
N LEU A 178 9.51 -10.28 9.67
CA LEU A 178 10.40 -10.75 10.74
C LEU A 178 11.89 -10.58 10.41
N GLN A 179 12.30 -10.64 9.14
CA GLN A 179 13.67 -10.36 8.70
C GLN A 179 14.03 -8.89 8.92
N ILE A 180 13.13 -7.97 8.58
CA ILE A 180 13.36 -6.52 8.64
C ILE A 180 13.28 -5.97 10.07
N PHE A 181 12.24 -6.35 10.83
CA PHE A 181 11.99 -5.81 12.17
C PHE A 181 12.45 -6.74 13.31
N GLY A 182 13.01 -7.91 13.01
CA GLY A 182 13.25 -8.97 14.01
C GLY A 182 14.14 -8.61 15.20
N ARG A 183 14.99 -7.58 15.07
CA ARG A 183 15.79 -7.03 16.19
C ARG A 183 14.94 -6.23 17.18
N ASP A 184 13.86 -5.62 16.71
CA ASP A 184 12.93 -4.80 17.48
C ASP A 184 11.71 -5.59 17.98
N VAL A 185 11.46 -6.80 17.46
CA VAL A 185 10.33 -7.65 17.89
C VAL A 185 10.57 -8.21 19.30
N ARG A 186 9.92 -7.61 20.30
CA ARG A 186 9.93 -8.05 21.71
C ARG A 186 9.09 -9.31 21.96
N ARG A 187 8.02 -9.50 21.18
CA ARG A 187 7.10 -10.65 21.27
C ARG A 187 6.38 -10.85 19.93
N LYS A 188 6.13 -12.10 19.54
CA LYS A 188 5.30 -12.44 18.39
C LYS A 188 4.18 -13.42 18.75
N GLU A 189 3.06 -13.29 18.06
CA GLU A 189 1.88 -14.17 18.09
C GLU A 189 1.51 -14.42 16.63
N ILE A 190 1.72 -15.65 16.15
CA ILE A 190 1.50 -16.01 14.75
C ILE A 190 0.61 -17.26 14.74
N THR A 191 -0.53 -17.14 14.08
CA THR A 191 -1.53 -18.19 13.85
C THR A 191 -1.96 -18.16 12.39
N SER A 192 -2.65 -19.19 11.92
CA SER A 192 -3.11 -19.29 10.53
C SER A 192 -4.06 -18.16 10.11
N ASP A 193 -4.70 -17.47 11.06
CA ASP A 193 -5.65 -16.37 10.82
C ASP A 193 -5.08 -14.96 11.07
N ARG A 194 -3.88 -14.86 11.69
CA ARG A 194 -3.32 -13.60 12.21
C ARG A 194 -1.81 -13.66 12.43
N PHE A 195 -1.13 -12.63 11.95
CA PHE A 195 0.23 -12.26 12.36
C PHE A 195 0.15 -11.08 13.33
N LYS A 196 0.96 -11.11 14.40
CA LYS A 196 1.08 -10.00 15.35
C LYS A 196 2.49 -9.96 15.94
N VAL A 197 3.12 -8.79 15.91
CA VAL A 197 4.38 -8.51 16.61
C VAL A 197 4.24 -7.30 17.52
N HIS A 198 4.96 -7.34 18.63
CA HIS A 198 5.17 -6.20 19.53
C HIS A 198 6.57 -5.63 19.28
N LEU A 199 6.65 -4.38 18.84
CA LEU A 199 7.89 -3.69 18.52
C LEU A 199 8.48 -2.98 19.75
N ALA A 200 9.79 -2.79 19.73
CA ALA A 200 10.52 -2.02 20.72
C ALA A 200 10.22 -0.52 20.60
N ASN A 201 10.42 0.20 21.70
CA ASN A 201 10.44 1.68 21.73
C ASN A 201 9.13 2.38 21.34
N MET A 202 8.00 1.67 21.35
CA MET A 202 6.64 2.22 21.27
C MET A 202 6.39 3.10 20.01
N PRO A 203 6.66 2.60 18.79
CA PRO A 203 6.74 3.42 17.58
C PRO A 203 5.43 4.10 17.16
N TRP A 204 4.27 3.67 17.68
CA TRP A 204 2.99 4.32 17.41
C TRP A 204 2.65 5.43 18.43
N ASN A 205 3.38 5.51 19.54
CA ASN A 205 3.33 6.65 20.47
C ASN A 205 4.74 7.27 20.65
N PRO A 206 5.32 7.82 19.56
CA PRO A 206 6.67 8.38 19.58
C PRO A 206 6.74 9.74 20.30
N SER A 207 7.95 10.19 20.60
CA SER A 207 8.21 11.56 21.06
C SER A 207 9.54 12.10 20.53
N GLY A 208 9.64 13.41 20.29
CA GLY A 208 10.86 14.04 19.76
C GLY A 208 11.38 13.35 18.50
N THR A 209 12.65 12.93 18.52
CA THR A 209 13.33 12.23 17.41
C THR A 209 12.72 10.89 17.03
N ASP A 210 11.99 10.23 17.94
CA ASP A 210 11.35 8.93 17.64
C ASP A 210 10.28 9.06 16.55
N THR A 211 9.71 10.26 16.37
CA THR A 211 8.75 10.56 15.30
C THR A 211 9.34 10.39 13.89
N VAL A 212 10.66 10.48 13.75
CA VAL A 212 11.40 10.17 12.52
C VAL A 212 11.61 8.65 12.39
N GLN A 213 11.89 7.96 13.50
CA GLN A 213 12.03 6.51 13.52
C GLN A 213 10.70 5.80 13.19
N THR A 214 9.56 6.31 13.64
CA THR A 214 8.23 5.85 13.20
C THR A 214 8.08 5.90 11.68
N ARG A 215 8.52 7.00 11.04
CA ARG A 215 8.45 7.16 9.57
C ARG A 215 9.38 6.19 8.86
N ILE A 216 10.61 5.98 9.37
CA ILE A 216 11.55 4.97 8.85
C ILE A 216 10.99 3.54 9.00
N ILE A 217 10.25 3.26 10.08
CA ILE A 217 9.57 1.97 10.29
C ILE A 217 8.42 1.78 9.28
N LEU A 218 7.64 2.84 9.01
CA LEU A 218 6.57 2.80 8.01
C LEU A 218 7.11 2.60 6.59
N LEU A 219 8.13 3.35 6.16
CA LEU A 219 8.78 3.18 4.85
C LEU A 219 9.28 1.74 4.65
N LYS A 220 10.03 1.20 5.61
CA LYS A 220 10.50 -0.20 5.59
C LYS A 220 9.37 -1.24 5.53
N LEU A 221 8.21 -0.93 6.09
CA LEU A 221 7.03 -1.80 6.02
C LEU A 221 6.41 -1.76 4.62
N ILE A 222 6.32 -0.57 4.00
CA ILE A 222 5.83 -0.37 2.63
C ILE A 222 6.77 -1.06 1.62
N GLU A 223 8.07 -0.79 1.68
CA GLU A 223 9.11 -1.48 0.89
C GLU A 223 9.02 -3.03 1.00
N THR A 224 8.66 -3.53 2.18
CA THR A 224 8.49 -4.98 2.42
C THR A 224 7.19 -5.52 1.84
N LEU A 225 6.12 -4.73 1.83
CA LEU A 225 4.84 -5.07 1.21
C LEU A 225 4.96 -5.12 -0.31
N GLU A 226 5.57 -4.11 -0.92
CA GLU A 226 5.78 -4.04 -2.38
C GLU A 226 6.68 -5.18 -2.88
N ARG A 227 7.77 -5.48 -2.16
CA ARG A 227 8.63 -6.66 -2.41
C ARG A 227 7.87 -7.99 -2.30
N CYS A 228 6.74 -8.02 -1.62
CA CYS A 228 5.83 -9.19 -1.53
C CYS A 228 4.61 -9.09 -2.46
N GLY A 229 4.54 -8.10 -3.36
CA GLY A 229 3.45 -7.91 -4.32
C GLY A 229 2.21 -7.20 -3.80
N PHE A 230 2.29 -6.50 -2.66
CA PHE A 230 1.21 -5.70 -2.10
C PHE A 230 1.47 -4.20 -2.28
N THR A 231 0.49 -3.46 -2.80
CA THR A 231 0.48 -2.00 -2.75
C THR A 231 -0.49 -1.52 -1.67
N ILE A 232 -0.36 -0.26 -1.23
CA ILE A 232 -1.42 0.40 -0.47
C ILE A 232 -2.65 0.56 -1.39
N TYR A 233 -3.85 0.42 -0.83
CA TYR A 233 -5.11 0.74 -1.51
C TYR A 233 -5.97 1.71 -0.71
N ALA A 234 -5.99 1.54 0.61
CA ALA A 234 -6.63 2.47 1.51
C ALA A 234 -5.86 2.58 2.81
N THR A 235 -5.79 3.79 3.34
CA THR A 235 -5.60 4.06 4.76
C THR A 235 -6.95 4.51 5.31
N ILE A 236 -7.34 4.03 6.49
CA ILE A 236 -8.62 4.36 7.13
C ILE A 236 -8.41 4.59 8.63
N GLY A 237 -8.83 5.76 9.11
CA GLY A 237 -8.76 6.17 10.51
C GLY A 237 -10.06 5.97 11.30
N SER A 238 -9.96 6.18 12.61
CA SER A 238 -11.12 6.39 13.47
C SER A 238 -10.71 7.14 14.74
N LYS A 239 -11.44 8.21 15.09
CA LYS A 239 -11.19 8.93 16.34
C LYS A 239 -11.80 8.20 17.55
N GLY A 240 -11.06 8.22 18.64
CA GLY A 240 -11.50 7.76 19.96
C GLY A 240 -11.96 8.94 20.82
N GLU A 241 -12.58 8.63 21.96
CA GLU A 241 -13.08 9.63 22.92
C GLU A 241 -11.94 10.49 23.52
N ASP A 242 -10.72 9.96 23.59
CA ASP A 242 -9.49 10.67 23.96
C ASP A 242 -8.75 11.19 22.71
N GLU A 243 -8.53 12.50 22.60
CA GLU A 243 -8.01 13.13 21.37
C GLU A 243 -6.54 12.82 21.03
N GLU A 244 -6.31 12.28 19.83
CA GLU A 244 -5.40 12.78 18.77
C GLU A 244 -5.40 11.78 17.59
N GLY A 245 -6.50 11.70 16.85
CA GLY A 245 -6.55 10.93 15.59
C GLY A 245 -6.19 11.81 14.40
N ALA A 246 -5.17 11.44 13.63
CA ALA A 246 -4.81 12.12 12.39
C ALA A 246 -4.12 11.16 11.39
N GLN A 247 -4.72 11.08 10.20
CA GLN A 247 -4.04 10.94 8.90
C GLN A 247 -3.04 9.78 8.73
N ASP A 248 -3.57 8.59 8.43
CA ASP A 248 -3.68 8.13 7.04
C ASP A 248 -2.78 8.83 6.00
N LEU A 249 -1.91 8.06 5.35
CA LEU A 249 -0.97 8.50 4.32
C LEU A 249 -1.56 8.24 2.92
N LEU A 250 -1.64 9.27 2.08
CA LEU A 250 -1.98 9.14 0.66
C LEU A 250 -0.70 9.06 -0.18
N GLU A 251 -0.60 8.03 -1.01
CA GLU A 251 0.41 7.90 -2.07
C GLU A 251 -0.29 7.62 -3.42
N GLU A 252 -0.58 8.70 -4.15
CA GLU A 252 -0.59 8.69 -5.62
C GLU A 252 0.58 9.59 -6.06
N THR A 253 1.37 9.16 -7.04
CA THR A 253 2.56 9.90 -7.50
C THR A 253 2.51 10.19 -9.00
N GLU A 254 2.48 11.48 -9.32
CA GLU A 254 3.13 12.08 -10.49
C GLU A 254 3.68 13.46 -10.08
N LYS A 255 4.65 13.99 -10.82
CA LYS A 255 5.58 15.06 -10.36
C LYS A 255 5.17 16.48 -10.81
N GLU A 256 5.86 17.61 -10.53
CA GLU A 256 7.21 17.91 -10.00
C GLU A 256 7.28 19.38 -9.44
N GLU A 257 7.99 19.63 -8.31
CA GLU A 257 8.68 20.89 -7.84
C GLU A 257 7.97 22.30 -7.86
N VAL A 258 8.28 23.40 -7.10
CA VAL A 258 9.23 23.87 -6.02
C VAL A 258 8.77 25.31 -5.58
N ALA A 259 9.03 25.98 -4.43
CA ALA A 259 9.45 25.71 -3.04
C ALA A 259 9.29 26.98 -2.14
N CYS A 260 9.57 26.89 -0.82
CA CYS A 260 9.73 27.99 0.20
C CYS A 260 8.47 28.77 0.67
N SER A 261 8.30 29.23 1.93
CA SER A 261 9.28 29.54 3.01
C SER A 261 8.72 29.60 4.46
N SER A 262 9.61 29.43 5.46
CA SER A 262 9.61 29.95 6.86
C SER A 262 8.51 29.61 7.91
N LEU A 263 8.89 28.81 8.93
CA LEU A 263 8.81 28.96 10.43
C LEU A 263 7.59 29.66 11.12
N PRO A 264 7.17 29.26 12.35
CA PRO A 264 8.06 28.87 13.48
C PRO A 264 7.64 27.67 14.37
N ASP A 265 8.45 27.41 15.41
CA ASP A 265 8.33 26.31 16.38
C ASP A 265 7.07 26.30 17.26
N SER A 266 6.52 25.11 17.48
CA SER A 266 6.01 24.66 18.78
C SER A 266 6.05 23.13 18.86
N PRO A 267 6.40 22.51 20.00
CA PRO A 267 6.55 21.06 20.12
C PRO A 267 5.19 20.36 20.32
N SER A 268 4.36 20.40 19.27
CA SER A 268 3.11 19.64 19.19
C SER A 268 3.39 18.15 19.40
N ARG A 269 2.62 17.51 20.27
CA ARG A 269 2.66 16.05 20.44
C ARG A 269 2.06 15.43 19.18
N VAL A 270 2.75 14.46 18.60
CA VAL A 270 2.25 13.70 17.44
C VAL A 270 2.09 12.25 17.87
N LYS A 271 0.95 11.93 18.48
CA LYS A 271 0.53 10.54 18.66
C LYS A 271 0.10 9.98 17.29
N ALA A 272 0.48 8.75 16.94
CA ALA A 272 -0.16 8.03 15.86
C ALA A 272 -1.27 7.14 16.45
N VAL A 273 -2.51 7.29 15.98
CA VAL A 273 -3.68 6.64 16.61
C VAL A 273 -4.52 5.90 15.59
N GLY A 274 -4.60 4.58 15.76
CA GLY A 274 -5.78 3.80 15.36
C GLY A 274 -6.04 3.57 13.87
N GLY A 275 -5.10 3.90 12.98
CA GLY A 275 -5.24 3.68 11.54
C GLY A 275 -5.15 2.21 11.09
N HIS A 276 -5.81 1.89 9.99
CA HIS A 276 -5.72 0.62 9.26
C HIS A 276 -5.19 0.85 7.85
N VAL A 277 -4.08 0.20 7.52
CA VAL A 277 -3.64 0.10 6.12
C VAL A 277 -4.28 -1.14 5.52
N ILE A 278 -5.07 -0.95 4.48
CA ILE A 278 -5.65 -2.01 3.68
C ILE A 278 -4.82 -2.11 2.41
N GLY A 279 -4.04 -3.19 2.35
CA GLY A 279 -3.17 -3.51 1.24
C GLY A 279 -3.90 -4.39 0.22
N ARG A 280 -3.63 -4.14 -1.06
CA ARG A 280 -4.22 -4.84 -2.20
C ARG A 280 -3.11 -5.42 -3.06
N ILE A 281 -3.25 -6.67 -3.50
CA ILE A 281 -2.34 -7.24 -4.50
C ILE A 281 -2.75 -6.77 -5.90
N CYS A 282 -2.03 -5.79 -6.44
CA CYS A 282 -1.80 -5.73 -7.87
C CYS A 282 -0.82 -6.87 -8.21
N LYS A 283 -1.33 -7.97 -8.77
CA LYS A 283 -0.46 -9.10 -9.17
C LYS A 283 0.60 -8.56 -10.14
N PRO A 284 1.90 -8.78 -9.90
CA PRO A 284 2.92 -8.31 -10.81
C PRO A 284 2.69 -8.94 -12.19
N LEU A 285 3.06 -8.18 -13.24
CA LEU A 285 3.20 -8.72 -14.58
C LEU A 285 4.16 -9.91 -14.53
N LYS A 286 3.61 -11.13 -14.54
CA LYS A 286 4.42 -12.32 -14.82
C LYS A 286 4.94 -12.19 -16.23
N ASN A 287 6.24 -12.43 -16.39
CA ASN A 287 7.02 -12.33 -17.63
C ASN A 287 7.43 -10.89 -17.99
N VAL A 288 8.49 -10.39 -17.32
CA VAL A 288 9.43 -9.40 -17.88
C VAL A 288 10.87 -9.74 -17.43
N ILE A 289 11.08 -9.92 -16.11
CA ILE A 289 12.42 -10.12 -15.53
C ILE A 289 13.08 -11.45 -15.97
N THR A 290 12.30 -12.51 -16.15
CA THR A 290 12.78 -13.86 -16.51
C THR A 290 13.37 -13.99 -17.93
N GLU A 291 13.28 -12.95 -18.76
CA GLU A 291 13.97 -12.91 -20.05
C GLU A 291 15.28 -12.10 -19.95
N ALA A 292 15.31 -11.04 -19.12
CA ALA A 292 16.51 -10.24 -18.87
C ALA A 292 17.63 -11.05 -18.17
N GLU A 293 17.30 -11.82 -17.13
CA GLU A 293 18.26 -12.68 -16.42
C GLU A 293 18.80 -13.83 -17.31
N ARG A 294 18.07 -14.17 -18.37
CA ARG A 294 18.43 -15.22 -19.33
C ARG A 294 19.30 -14.71 -20.47
N ALA A 295 19.05 -13.49 -20.95
CA ALA A 295 19.92 -12.83 -21.92
C ALA A 295 21.35 -12.62 -21.38
N VAL A 296 21.46 -12.16 -20.12
CA VAL A 296 22.78 -11.92 -19.48
C VAL A 296 23.59 -13.22 -19.30
N THR A 297 22.92 -14.37 -19.12
CA THR A 297 23.62 -15.66 -18.95
C THR A 297 24.02 -16.35 -20.26
N GLU A 298 23.49 -15.93 -21.42
CA GLU A 298 23.92 -16.44 -22.74
C GLU A 298 25.05 -15.59 -23.37
N GLU A 299 25.30 -14.37 -22.87
CA GLU A 299 26.43 -13.53 -23.31
C GLU A 299 27.76 -13.85 -22.59
N GLU A 300 27.76 -14.20 -21.29
CA GLU A 300 29.00 -14.50 -20.54
C GLU A 300 29.65 -15.85 -20.92
N GLU A 301 28.93 -16.83 -21.51
CA GLU A 301 29.52 -18.13 -21.91
C GLU A 301 30.30 -18.09 -23.25
N ASN A 302 30.43 -16.93 -23.92
CA ASN A 302 31.02 -16.84 -25.27
C ASN A 302 32.42 -16.19 -25.40
N GLU A 303 32.99 -15.55 -24.36
CA GLU A 303 34.27 -14.81 -24.51
C GLU A 303 35.56 -15.60 -24.20
N ASP A 304 35.49 -16.83 -23.67
CA ASP A 304 36.69 -17.58 -23.24
C ASP A 304 37.07 -18.73 -24.22
N SER A 305 37.73 -18.39 -25.34
CA SER A 305 38.14 -19.39 -26.36
C SER A 305 39.44 -19.10 -27.14
N GLU A 306 40.58 -18.97 -26.43
CA GLU A 306 41.90 -18.97 -27.09
C GLU A 306 42.35 -20.37 -27.60
N PRO A 307 43.11 -20.46 -28.72
CA PRO A 307 43.43 -21.73 -29.39
C PRO A 307 44.71 -22.45 -28.86
N PRO A 308 44.80 -23.79 -29.02
CA PRO A 308 45.84 -24.59 -28.36
C PRO A 308 47.22 -24.57 -29.04
N THR A 309 48.28 -24.38 -28.25
CA THR A 309 49.68 -24.61 -28.64
C THR A 309 50.15 -26.05 -28.34
N LYS A 310 51.25 -26.49 -28.97
CA LYS A 310 51.55 -27.92 -29.20
C LYS A 310 52.52 -28.54 -28.18
N ARG A 311 52.26 -29.82 -27.85
CA ARG A 311 53.09 -30.73 -27.03
C ARG A 311 54.55 -30.86 -27.51
N ARG A 312 55.49 -31.13 -26.59
CA ARG A 312 56.51 -32.21 -26.68
C ARG A 312 56.93 -32.70 -25.25
N PRO A 313 57.53 -33.90 -25.07
CA PRO A 313 57.24 -34.71 -23.88
C PRO A 313 58.42 -35.47 -23.19
N HIS A 314 58.06 -36.19 -22.11
CA HIS A 314 58.66 -37.43 -21.56
C HIS A 314 60.10 -37.45 -21.00
N GLU A 315 60.16 -37.66 -19.67
CA GLU A 315 61.02 -38.56 -18.85
C GLU A 315 60.19 -38.77 -17.55
N GLU A 316 59.81 -39.93 -17.00
CA GLU A 316 60.21 -41.35 -17.09
C GLU A 316 61.36 -41.81 -16.17
N THR A 317 61.08 -41.91 -14.87
CA THR A 317 61.42 -42.99 -13.91
C THR A 317 60.49 -42.81 -12.70
N ASP A 318 59.62 -43.72 -12.24
CA ASP A 318 59.71 -45.17 -11.94
C ASP A 318 60.13 -45.47 -10.48
N ASP A 319 59.74 -46.67 -10.02
CA ASP A 319 60.04 -47.38 -8.77
C ASP A 319 59.35 -47.00 -7.43
N SER A 320 58.50 -47.95 -7.02
CA SER A 320 58.47 -48.59 -5.69
C SER A 320 57.52 -48.12 -4.56
N HIS A 321 56.67 -49.07 -4.16
CA HIS A 321 56.26 -49.44 -2.81
C HIS A 321 56.73 -48.56 -1.62
N ASN A 322 55.77 -48.12 -0.79
CA ASN A 322 55.41 -48.99 0.33
C ASN A 322 53.99 -48.78 0.91
N ASN A 323 53.49 -49.84 1.54
CA ASN A 323 52.31 -49.87 2.40
C ASN A 323 52.76 -49.77 3.86
N ILE A 324 51.94 -49.20 4.77
CA ILE A 324 51.80 -49.60 6.19
C ILE A 324 50.77 -48.67 6.88
N ASP A 325 49.67 -49.28 7.35
CA ASP A 325 48.77 -48.76 8.39
C ASP A 325 49.45 -48.91 9.77
N TRP A 326 49.11 -48.07 10.76
CA TRP A 326 48.70 -48.51 12.12
C TRP A 326 48.48 -47.31 13.06
N ARG A 327 47.23 -47.20 13.51
CA ARG A 327 46.68 -46.53 14.71
C ARG A 327 47.65 -45.87 15.72
N GLY A 328 47.29 -44.66 16.14
CA GLY A 328 47.58 -44.06 17.45
C GLY A 328 46.34 -43.37 18.00
#